data_AF-A0A4Y7KF34-F1
#
_entry.id   AF-A0A4Y7KF34-F1
#
_cell.length_a   1.000
_cell.length_b   1.000
_cell.length_c   1.000
_cell.angle_alpha   90.00
_cell.angle_beta   90.00
_cell.angle_gamma   90.00
#
_symmetry.space_group_name_H-M   'P 1'
#
loop_
_entity.id
_entity.type
_entity.pdbx_description
1 polymer ?
#
loop_
_entity_poly.entity_id
_entity_poly.type
_entity_poly.pdbx_seq_one_letter_code
_entity_poly.pdbx_strand_id
1 'polypeptide(L)'
;MDDFMELASDNTKQDVETCGILGAFLKDNIFYVTTLIIPKQEATSSSCQARNEEEIFAIQDEHSLFSLGWIHTHPSQTCFMSSIDLHTQFSYQVMLPEAIAVVMAPTDPSRNYGIFRLSNPGGINVIRECDERGFHSHREPSDGSPIYEECSNVYINPNLRLENFDLR
;
A
#
# COMPACT_ATOMS: atom_id res chain seq x y z
N MET A 1 -3.54 -12.06 -1.32
CA MET A 1 -2.07 -11.88 -1.28
C MET A 1 -1.41 -12.72 -2.37
N ASP A 2 -1.70 -14.01 -2.43
CA ASP A 2 -1.14 -14.90 -3.46
C ASP A 2 -1.45 -14.44 -4.89
N ASP A 3 -2.70 -14.05 -5.18
CA ASP A 3 -3.10 -13.47 -6.48
C ASP A 3 -2.23 -12.28 -6.91
N PHE A 4 -1.92 -11.38 -5.97
CA PHE A 4 -1.05 -10.23 -6.24
C PHE A 4 0.38 -10.67 -6.53
N MET A 5 0.92 -11.62 -5.78
CA MET A 5 2.26 -12.16 -6.01
C MET A 5 2.38 -12.91 -7.33
N GLU A 6 1.31 -13.57 -7.79
CA GLU A 6 1.25 -14.16 -9.11
C GLU A 6 1.32 -13.08 -10.20
N LEU A 7 0.52 -12.02 -10.08
CA LEU A 7 0.52 -10.89 -11.02
C LEU A 7 1.85 -10.11 -11.03
N ALA A 8 2.55 -10.05 -9.89
CA ALA A 8 3.83 -9.37 -9.71
C ALA A 8 5.06 -10.26 -9.95
N SER A 9 4.89 -11.56 -10.23
CA SER A 9 5.96 -12.56 -10.26
C SER A 9 7.10 -12.18 -11.21
N ASP A 10 6.78 -11.73 -12.42
CA ASP A 10 7.80 -11.48 -13.45
C ASP A 10 8.66 -10.26 -13.14
N ASN A 11 8.05 -9.21 -12.58
CA ASN A 11 8.78 -8.05 -12.07
C ASN A 11 9.61 -8.41 -10.83
N THR A 12 9.03 -9.17 -9.91
CA THR A 12 9.70 -9.61 -8.68
C THR A 12 10.97 -10.42 -8.99
N LYS A 13 10.93 -11.33 -9.99
CA LYS A 13 12.11 -12.09 -10.45
C LYS A 13 13.21 -11.21 -11.06
N GLN A 14 12.84 -10.04 -11.57
CA GLN A 14 13.76 -9.07 -12.17
C GLN A 14 14.20 -7.99 -11.18
N ASP A 15 13.90 -8.14 -9.89
CA ASP A 15 14.16 -7.13 -8.86
C ASP A 15 13.49 -5.79 -9.18
N VAL A 16 12.25 -5.83 -9.67
CA VAL A 16 11.42 -4.66 -9.95
C VAL A 16 10.17 -4.70 -9.07
N GLU A 17 9.89 -3.60 -8.38
CA GLU A 17 8.68 -3.47 -7.57
C GLU A 17 7.42 -3.51 -8.44
N THR A 18 6.30 -3.88 -7.85
CA THR A 18 4.98 -3.76 -8.48
C THR A 18 4.02 -3.25 -7.41
N CYS A 19 3.12 -2.33 -7.76
CA CYS A 19 2.03 -1.89 -6.90
C CYS A 19 0.66 -2.25 -7.46
N GLY A 20 -0.32 -2.33 -6.56
CA GLY A 20 -1.73 -2.46 -6.84
C GLY A 20 -2.56 -1.65 -5.84
N ILE A 21 -3.76 -1.27 -6.24
CA ILE A 21 -4.71 -0.48 -5.45
C ILE A 21 -5.78 -1.40 -4.86
N LEU A 22 -6.10 -1.21 -3.58
CA LEU A 22 -7.09 -1.99 -2.84
C LEU A 22 -8.44 -1.26 -2.86
N GLY A 23 -9.37 -1.78 -3.64
CA GLY A 23 -10.76 -1.32 -3.67
C GLY A 23 -11.61 -2.05 -2.62
N ALA A 24 -12.41 -1.29 -1.88
CA ALA A 24 -13.26 -1.84 -0.82
C ALA A 24 -14.66 -1.23 -0.81
N PHE A 25 -15.66 -2.00 -0.39
CA PHE A 25 -16.96 -1.44 -0.02
C PHE A 25 -17.11 -1.35 1.50
N LEU A 26 -17.95 -0.42 1.97
CA LEU A 26 -18.26 -0.25 3.38
C LEU A 26 -19.61 -0.89 3.70
N LYS A 27 -19.65 -1.76 4.70
CA LYS A 27 -20.89 -2.35 5.22
C LYS A 27 -20.79 -2.55 6.73
N ASP A 28 -21.81 -2.15 7.46
CA ASP A 28 -21.89 -2.32 8.93
C ASP A 28 -20.64 -1.78 9.65
N ASN A 29 -20.12 -0.63 9.21
CA ASN A 29 -18.87 0.01 9.67
C ASN A 29 -17.59 -0.83 9.50
N ILE A 30 -17.61 -1.80 8.58
CA ILE A 30 -16.47 -2.62 8.21
C ILE A 30 -16.17 -2.41 6.73
N PHE A 31 -14.91 -2.10 6.40
CA PHE A 31 -14.43 -2.11 5.02
C PHE A 31 -14.10 -3.54 4.60
N TYR A 32 -14.62 -3.94 3.44
CA TYR A 32 -14.36 -5.23 2.82
C TYR A 32 -13.55 -5.00 1.55
N VAL A 33 -12.26 -5.35 1.58
CA VAL A 33 -11.41 -5.33 0.40
C VAL A 33 -11.82 -6.47 -0.52
N THR A 34 -12.42 -6.13 -1.66
CA THR A 34 -12.91 -7.12 -2.63
C THR A 34 -12.33 -6.92 -4.01
N THR A 35 -11.55 -5.87 -4.23
CA THR A 35 -11.02 -5.54 -5.54
C THR A 35 -9.54 -5.20 -5.43
N LEU A 36 -8.74 -5.77 -6.33
CA LEU A 36 -7.35 -5.44 -6.55
C LEU A 36 -7.20 -4.91 -7.97
N ILE A 37 -6.72 -3.68 -8.10
CA ILE A 37 -6.46 -3.05 -9.39
C ILE A 37 -4.95 -2.97 -9.56
N ILE A 38 -4.40 -3.58 -10.61
CA ILE A 38 -3.00 -3.41 -11.00
C ILE A 38 -2.95 -2.31 -12.05
N PRO A 39 -2.55 -1.09 -11.69
CA PRO A 39 -2.52 0.01 -12.65
C PRO A 39 -1.34 -0.15 -13.62
N LYS A 40 -1.41 0.56 -14.75
CA LYS A 40 -0.21 0.94 -15.48
C LYS A 40 0.73 1.62 -14.51
N GLN A 41 2.02 1.32 -14.57
CA GLN A 41 2.96 1.80 -13.57
C GLN A 41 4.37 1.88 -14.11
N GLU A 42 5.16 2.79 -13.55
CA GLU A 42 6.60 2.83 -13.73
C GLU A 42 7.25 2.40 -12.42
N ALA A 43 8.16 1.43 -12.50
CA ALA A 43 8.78 0.84 -11.33
C ALA A 43 10.29 0.65 -11.51
N THR A 44 10.98 0.65 -10.38
CA THR A 44 12.41 0.35 -10.23
C THR A 44 12.57 -0.73 -9.17
N SER A 45 13.80 -1.03 -8.73
CA SER A 45 14.03 -1.97 -7.63
C SER A 45 13.66 -1.43 -6.25
N SER A 46 13.31 -0.15 -6.13
CA SER A 46 13.01 0.51 -4.85
C SER A 46 11.88 1.54 -4.91
N SER A 47 11.10 1.53 -6.00
CA SER A 47 9.90 2.36 -6.11
C SER A 47 8.96 1.85 -7.18
N CYS A 48 7.67 2.11 -7.00
CA CYS A 48 6.64 1.90 -8.02
C CYS A 48 5.62 3.05 -7.97
N GLN A 49 5.30 3.60 -9.15
CA GLN A 49 4.36 4.71 -9.29
C GLN A 49 3.24 4.33 -10.25
N ALA A 50 2.01 4.32 -9.75
CA ALA A 50 0.82 4.17 -10.58
C ALA A 50 0.71 5.32 -11.60
N ARG A 51 0.22 5.00 -12.79
CA ARG A 51 -0.05 5.90 -13.90
C ARG A 51 -1.52 5.78 -14.28
N ASN A 52 -2.01 6.74 -15.06
CA ASN A 52 -3.39 6.76 -15.59
C ASN A 52 -4.44 6.62 -14.46
N GLU A 53 -4.36 7.51 -13.48
CA GLU A 53 -5.28 7.51 -12.32
C GLU A 53 -6.75 7.60 -12.74
N GLU A 54 -7.06 8.15 -13.92
CA GLU A 54 -8.43 8.16 -14.45
C GLU A 54 -9.01 6.76 -14.70
N GLU A 55 -8.18 5.78 -15.11
CA GLU A 55 -8.63 4.39 -15.33
C GLU A 55 -8.88 3.68 -14.00
N ILE A 56 -8.05 3.96 -12.99
CA ILE A 56 -8.24 3.46 -11.62
C ILE A 56 -9.54 4.01 -11.04
N PHE A 57 -9.75 5.32 -11.18
CA PHE A 57 -10.95 6.00 -10.71
C PHE A 57 -12.21 5.48 -11.40
N ALA A 58 -12.17 5.24 -12.72
CA ALA A 58 -13.31 4.72 -13.47
C ALA A 58 -13.79 3.37 -12.92
N ILE A 59 -12.87 2.44 -12.62
CA ILE A 59 -13.23 1.14 -12.00
C ILE A 59 -13.80 1.35 -10.61
N GLN A 60 -13.18 2.21 -9.80
CA GLN A 60 -13.66 2.48 -8.44
C GLN A 60 -15.07 3.08 -8.45
N ASP A 61 -15.34 4.04 -9.34
CA ASP A 61 -16.65 4.69 -9.47
C ASP A 61 -17.72 3.71 -9.97
N GLU A 62 -17.44 2.96 -11.04
CA GLU A 62 -18.37 1.98 -11.62
C GLU A 62 -18.80 0.92 -10.59
N HIS A 63 -17.86 0.46 -9.76
CA HIS A 63 -18.11 -0.54 -8.74
C HIS A 63 -18.45 0.04 -7.35
N SER A 64 -18.55 1.37 -7.22
CA SER A 64 -18.81 2.08 -5.96
C SER A 64 -17.84 1.70 -4.82
N LEU A 65 -16.55 1.66 -5.13
CA LEU A 65 -15.47 1.25 -4.25
C LEU A 65 -14.74 2.46 -3.65
N PHE A 66 -14.38 2.34 -2.38
CA PHE A 66 -13.41 3.20 -1.72
C PHE A 66 -12.00 2.74 -2.05
N SER A 67 -11.08 3.70 -2.22
CA SER A 67 -9.64 3.44 -2.25
C SER A 67 -9.13 3.22 -0.83
N LEU A 68 -9.19 1.98 -0.33
CA LEU A 68 -8.81 1.65 1.05
C LEU A 68 -7.29 1.62 1.24
N GLY A 69 -6.52 1.57 0.17
CA GLY A 69 -5.07 1.51 0.31
C GLY A 69 -4.43 0.88 -0.90
N TRP A 70 -3.24 0.35 -0.67
CA TRP A 70 -2.39 -0.16 -1.73
C TRP A 70 -1.52 -1.31 -1.22
N ILE A 71 -1.03 -2.09 -2.16
CA ILE A 71 -0.14 -3.22 -1.94
C ILE A 71 1.04 -3.09 -2.89
N HIS A 72 2.26 -3.36 -2.43
CA HIS A 72 3.44 -3.41 -3.28
C HIS A 72 4.42 -4.50 -2.88
N THR A 73 5.35 -4.81 -3.79
CA THR A 73 6.44 -5.75 -3.52
C THR A 73 7.73 -5.03 -3.13
N HIS A 74 8.46 -5.62 -2.19
CA HIS A 74 9.90 -5.45 -1.98
C HIS A 74 10.59 -6.73 -2.46
N PRO A 75 11.05 -6.81 -3.72
CA PRO A 75 11.55 -8.07 -4.29
C PRO A 75 12.76 -8.65 -3.56
N SER A 76 13.64 -7.80 -3.06
CA SER A 76 14.89 -8.19 -2.38
C SER A 76 15.06 -7.58 -0.99
N GLN A 77 14.30 -6.54 -0.66
CA GLN A 77 14.38 -5.84 0.62
C GLN A 77 13.56 -6.54 1.71
N THR A 78 13.81 -6.17 2.97
CA THR A 78 13.02 -6.62 4.11
C THR A 78 11.62 -5.99 4.11
N CYS A 79 10.73 -6.50 4.94
CA CYS A 79 9.38 -6.00 5.11
C CYS A 79 9.35 -4.76 6.03
N PHE A 80 9.33 -3.56 5.44
CA PHE A 80 9.25 -2.28 6.14
C PHE A 80 8.60 -1.21 5.24
N MET A 81 8.25 -0.04 5.79
CA MET A 81 7.80 1.12 5.01
C MET A 81 9.00 2.02 4.68
N SER A 82 9.31 2.16 3.39
CA SER A 82 10.36 3.06 2.89
C SER A 82 9.95 4.54 3.00
N SER A 83 10.90 5.46 2.83
CA SER A 83 10.63 6.90 2.78
C SER A 83 9.55 7.24 1.75
N ILE A 84 9.62 6.64 0.56
CA ILE A 84 8.65 6.84 -0.52
C ILE A 84 7.29 6.27 -0.09
N ASP A 85 7.26 5.10 0.53
CA ASP A 85 6.04 4.44 0.98
C ASP A 85 5.31 5.27 2.03
N LEU A 86 6.05 5.91 2.96
CA LEU A 86 5.48 6.78 3.98
C LEU A 86 4.78 8.00 3.35
N HIS A 87 5.39 8.63 2.35
CA HIS A 87 4.79 9.74 1.62
C HIS A 87 3.57 9.32 0.78
N THR A 88 3.63 8.15 0.14
CA THR A 88 2.48 7.57 -0.57
C THR A 88 1.35 7.29 0.41
N GLN A 89 1.63 6.57 1.50
CA GLN A 89 0.65 6.20 2.52
C GLN A 89 0.02 7.42 3.20
N PHE A 90 0.77 8.50 3.41
CA PHE A 90 0.23 9.76 3.92
C PHE A 90 -0.93 10.27 3.05
N SER A 91 -0.77 10.26 1.73
CA SER A 91 -1.81 10.73 0.81
C SER A 91 -3.09 9.91 0.93
N TYR A 92 -2.96 8.58 1.02
CA TYR A 92 -4.11 7.68 1.26
C TYR A 92 -4.76 7.93 2.61
N GLN A 93 -3.95 7.99 3.69
CA GLN A 93 -4.47 8.05 5.06
C GLN A 93 -5.06 9.40 5.44
N VAL A 94 -4.67 10.49 4.76
CA VAL A 94 -5.35 11.79 4.89
C VAL A 94 -6.73 11.78 4.24
N MET A 95 -6.90 11.06 3.13
CA MET A 95 -8.20 10.92 2.47
C MET A 95 -9.13 9.94 3.19
N LEU A 96 -8.56 8.83 3.68
CA LEU A 96 -9.29 7.80 4.43
C LEU A 96 -8.47 7.36 5.64
N PRO A 97 -8.86 7.73 6.88
CA PRO A 97 -8.09 7.41 8.09
C PRO A 97 -7.82 5.92 8.32
N GLU A 98 -8.66 5.04 7.76
CA GLU A 98 -8.54 3.58 7.81
C GLU A 98 -7.59 3.02 6.75
N ALA A 99 -6.98 3.86 5.91
CA ALA A 99 -6.18 3.37 4.79
C ALA A 99 -4.95 2.57 5.24
N ILE A 100 -4.59 1.56 4.44
CA ILE A 100 -3.48 0.64 4.73
C ILE A 100 -2.49 0.55 3.58
N ALA A 101 -1.22 0.28 3.90
CA ALA A 101 -0.19 -0.12 2.96
C ALA A 101 0.20 -1.58 3.24
N VAL A 102 0.17 -2.42 2.22
CA VAL A 102 0.61 -3.81 2.32
C VAL A 102 1.95 -3.97 1.61
N VAL A 103 2.98 -4.38 2.34
CA VAL A 103 4.31 -4.68 1.77
C VAL A 103 4.46 -6.18 1.66
N MET A 104 4.72 -6.68 0.46
CA MET A 104 5.06 -8.08 0.21
C MET A 104 6.58 -8.22 0.05
N ALA A 105 7.24 -8.92 0.97
CA ALA A 105 8.70 -9.08 1.00
C ALA A 105 9.08 -10.57 0.89
N PRO A 106 9.01 -11.19 -0.31
CA PRO A 106 9.14 -12.63 -0.48
C PRO A 106 10.51 -13.20 -0.06
N THR A 107 11.56 -12.37 -0.01
CA THR A 107 12.92 -12.78 0.37
C THR A 107 13.26 -12.49 1.83
N ASP A 108 12.38 -11.82 2.58
CA ASP A 108 12.61 -11.54 3.98
C ASP A 108 12.51 -12.84 4.81
N PRO A 109 13.58 -13.25 5.52
CA PRO A 109 13.58 -14.50 6.29
C PRO A 109 12.73 -14.43 7.56
N SER A 110 12.36 -13.24 8.02
CA SER A 110 11.61 -13.02 9.26
C SER A 110 10.12 -12.84 9.00
N ARG A 111 9.75 -12.15 7.91
CA ARG A 111 8.37 -11.77 7.63
C ARG A 111 8.15 -11.52 6.14
N ASN A 112 7.37 -12.40 5.52
CA ASN A 112 7.10 -12.34 4.08
C ASN A 112 6.09 -11.26 3.64
N TYR A 113 5.31 -10.69 4.56
CA TYR A 113 4.46 -9.53 4.28
C TYR A 113 4.11 -8.76 5.56
N GLY A 114 3.77 -7.48 5.42
CA GLY A 114 3.33 -6.62 6.51
C GLY A 114 2.21 -5.70 6.06
N ILE A 115 1.36 -5.32 7.02
CA ILE A 115 0.23 -4.40 6.78
C ILE A 115 0.42 -3.24 7.73
N PHE A 116 0.60 -2.05 7.17
CA PHE A 116 1.07 -0.88 7.88
C PHE A 116 0.14 0.32 7.67
N ARG A 117 0.25 1.26 8.61
CA ARG A 117 -0.35 2.59 8.55
C ARG A 117 0.60 3.59 9.21
N LEU A 118 0.49 4.87 8.86
CA LEU A 118 1.17 5.91 9.63
C LEU A 118 0.54 6.00 11.02
N SER A 119 1.38 6.20 12.03
CA SER A 119 0.88 6.50 13.36
C SER A 119 0.17 7.85 13.35
N ASN A 120 -0.89 7.97 14.14
CA ASN A 120 -1.74 9.16 14.17
C ASN A 120 -1.89 9.63 15.63
N PRO A 121 -1.47 10.86 15.99
CA PRO A 121 -1.07 11.94 15.09
C PRO A 121 0.43 11.97 14.72
N GLY A 122 1.30 11.26 15.44
CA GLY A 122 2.76 11.39 15.34
C GLY A 122 3.33 11.32 13.92
N GLY A 123 3.21 10.16 13.28
CA GLY A 123 3.72 9.90 11.94
C GLY A 123 3.07 10.77 10.86
N ILE A 124 1.75 10.94 10.94
CA ILE A 124 1.00 11.83 10.03
C ILE A 124 1.56 13.26 10.07
N ASN A 125 1.86 13.80 11.26
CA ASN A 125 2.40 15.15 11.38
C ASN A 125 3.85 15.24 10.86
N VAL A 126 4.68 14.22 11.11
CA VAL A 126 6.05 14.18 10.59
C VAL A 126 6.07 14.22 9.07
N ILE A 127 5.26 13.39 8.40
CA ILE A 127 5.22 13.35 6.93
C ILE A 127 4.55 14.60 6.35
N ARG A 128 3.52 15.15 7.02
CA ARG A 128 2.85 16.40 6.59
C ARG A 128 3.82 17.59 6.51
N GLU A 129 4.74 17.68 7.45
CA GLU A 129 5.70 18.79 7.57
C GLU A 129 7.02 18.52 6.80
N CYS A 130 7.08 17.42 6.04
CA CYS A 130 8.27 17.05 5.29
C CYS A 130 8.24 17.63 3.87
N ASP A 131 9.22 18.48 3.56
CA ASP A 131 9.38 19.14 2.26
C ASP A 131 10.52 18.54 1.42
N GLU A 132 11.18 17.50 1.94
CA GLU A 132 12.33 16.87 1.29
C GLU A 132 11.91 16.06 0.05
N ARG A 133 12.86 15.90 -0.89
CA ARG A 133 12.64 15.19 -2.15
C ARG A 133 13.63 14.05 -2.31
N GLY A 134 13.20 13.00 -3.01
CA GLY A 134 13.99 11.78 -3.19
C GLY A 134 14.00 10.94 -1.92
N PHE A 135 14.88 9.94 -1.86
CA PHE A 135 14.98 9.04 -0.72
C PHE A 135 15.72 9.73 0.45
N HIS A 136 15.06 9.85 1.60
CA HIS A 136 15.60 10.53 2.79
C HIS A 136 15.05 9.90 4.08
N SER A 137 15.68 10.23 5.21
CA SER A 137 15.23 9.78 6.54
C SER A 137 14.33 10.81 7.19
N HIS A 138 13.36 10.36 7.99
CA HIS A 138 12.48 11.25 8.74
C HIS A 138 12.88 11.33 10.22
N ARG A 139 12.61 12.48 10.84
CA ARG A 139 12.74 12.66 12.30
C ARG A 139 11.72 11.78 13.04
N GLU A 140 12.05 11.44 14.28
CA GLU A 140 11.10 10.76 15.17
C GLU A 140 9.92 11.70 15.54
N PRO A 141 8.70 11.16 15.66
CA PRO A 141 7.57 11.89 16.23
C PRO A 141 7.85 12.45 17.63
N SER A 142 7.35 13.66 17.92
CA SER A 142 7.58 14.35 19.20
C SER A 142 6.90 13.69 20.40
N ASP A 143 5.90 12.84 20.16
CA ASP A 143 5.19 12.06 21.18
C ASP A 143 5.91 10.73 21.51
N GLY A 144 7.04 10.43 20.85
CA GLY A 144 7.80 9.20 21.02
C GLY A 144 7.16 7.96 20.36
N SER A 145 6.07 8.13 19.60
CA SER A 145 5.49 7.06 18.78
C SER A 145 6.40 6.71 17.60
N PRO A 146 6.34 5.49 17.05
CA PRO A 146 7.00 5.20 15.78
C PRO A 146 6.31 5.98 14.65
N ILE A 147 7.03 6.23 13.54
CA ILE A 147 6.46 6.98 12.40
C ILE A 147 5.36 6.20 11.66
N TYR A 148 5.43 4.88 11.66
CA TYR A 148 4.39 3.98 11.19
C TYR A 148 4.28 2.78 12.14
N GLU A 149 3.16 2.08 12.06
CA GLU A 149 2.84 0.93 12.89
C GLU A 149 2.15 -0.16 12.07
N GLU A 150 2.14 -1.38 12.61
CA GLU A 150 1.32 -2.44 12.05
C GLU A 150 -0.16 -2.20 12.29
N CYS A 151 -0.99 -2.47 11.28
CA CYS A 151 -2.43 -2.35 11.42
C CYS A 151 -2.99 -3.49 12.26
N SER A 152 -3.41 -3.19 13.49
CA SER A 152 -4.04 -4.16 14.39
C SER A 152 -5.52 -4.42 14.08
N ASN A 153 -6.15 -3.61 13.24
CA ASN A 153 -7.59 -3.63 12.94
C ASN A 153 -7.92 -4.30 11.58
N VAL A 154 -7.08 -5.22 11.12
CA VAL A 154 -7.26 -5.94 9.85
C VAL A 154 -7.54 -7.42 10.13
N TYR A 155 -8.56 -7.97 9.46
CA TYR A 155 -8.88 -9.39 9.49
C TYR A 155 -8.74 -9.99 8.09
N ILE A 156 -7.87 -10.99 7.94
CA ILE A 156 -7.69 -11.70 6.68
C ILE A 156 -8.75 -12.80 6.59
N ASN A 157 -9.70 -12.66 5.66
CA ASN A 157 -10.73 -13.64 5.41
C ASN A 157 -10.40 -14.49 4.17
N PRO A 158 -10.04 -15.78 4.31
CA PRO A 158 -9.68 -16.64 3.17
C PRO A 158 -10.87 -16.96 2.25
N ASN A 159 -12.10 -16.71 2.69
CA ASN A 159 -13.31 -16.99 1.90
C ASN A 159 -13.82 -15.76 1.13
N LEU A 160 -13.20 -14.59 1.32
CA LEU A 160 -13.58 -13.38 0.59
C LEU A 160 -12.96 -13.44 -0.80
N ARG A 161 -13.79 -13.39 -1.84
CA ARG A 161 -13.32 -13.36 -3.22
C ARG A 161 -12.74 -11.99 -3.53
N LEU A 162 -11.52 -11.98 -4.06
CA LEU A 162 -10.88 -10.81 -4.63
C LEU A 162 -11.11 -10.80 -6.14
N GLU A 163 -11.59 -9.68 -6.68
CA GLU A 163 -11.70 -9.42 -8.10
C GLU A 163 -10.48 -8.63 -8.56
N ASN A 164 -9.78 -9.13 -9.58
CA ASN A 164 -8.53 -8.57 -10.06
C ASN A 164 -8.75 -7.85 -11.40
N PHE A 165 -8.40 -6.57 -11.46
CA PHE A 165 -8.37 -5.77 -12.69
C PHE A 165 -6.92 -5.44 -13.04
N ASP A 166 -6.40 -6.05 -14.10
CA ASP A 166 -5.04 -5.76 -14.58
C ASP A 166 -5.10 -4.80 -15.77
N LEU A 167 -4.56 -3.59 -15.60
CA LEU A 167 -4.59 -2.51 -16.58
C LEU A 167 -3.27 -2.33 -17.34
N ARG A 168 -2.27 -3.17 -17.07
CA ARG A 168 -0.91 -3.04 -17.63
C ARG A 168 -0.84 -3.21 -19.15
#